data_AF-A0A2A2GD16-F1
#
_entry.id   AF-A0A2A2GD16-F1
#
_cell.length_a   1.000
_cell.length_b   1.000
_cell.length_c   1.000
_cell.angle_alpha   90.00
_cell.angle_beta   90.00
_cell.angle_gamma   90.00
#
_symmetry.space_group_name_H-M   'P 1'
#
loop_
_entity.id
_entity.type
_entity.pdbx_description
1 polymer ?
#
loop_
_entity_poly.entity_id
_entity_poly.type
_entity_poly.pdbx_seq_one_letter_code
_entity_poly.pdbx_strand_id
1 'polypeptide(L)'
;MRSHLKLTISSVALILLLIFPCISTAQTNVKVIEDKAYLYNQPNTSSSLNIVAQKGDIFEVQKTQKDWLQINLFSGTKWYIKNSQAGVVNNIPGYPSDPSTRDKVCMEAKKAQEEASKKAMSDYPNDISQQAIHEKILFDKYLLETIRSFGIPASHNSKLVECVNDGIFHILKIDS
;
A
#
# COMPACT_ATOMS: atom_id res chain seq x y z
N MET A 1 -8.33 -26.83 63.21
CA MET A 1 -9.44 -26.85 62.24
C MET A 1 -9.51 -25.49 61.55
N ARG A 2 -9.65 -25.48 60.21
CA ARG A 2 -9.72 -24.34 59.26
C ARG A 2 -8.42 -23.74 58.74
N SER A 3 -7.87 -24.46 57.76
CA SER A 3 -7.17 -23.92 56.59
C SER A 3 -8.13 -23.09 55.73
N HIS A 4 -7.71 -21.95 55.17
CA HIS A 4 -8.28 -21.41 53.92
C HIS A 4 -7.23 -20.60 53.14
N LEU A 5 -6.52 -21.36 52.32
CA LEU A 5 -5.74 -20.98 51.14
C LEU A 5 -6.60 -20.11 50.20
N LYS A 6 -6.31 -18.80 50.11
CA LYS A 6 -6.87 -17.91 49.09
C LYS A 6 -5.72 -17.43 48.19
N LEU A 7 -5.20 -18.29 47.32
CA LEU A 7 -4.11 -17.91 46.43
C LEU A 7 -4.07 -18.75 45.14
N THR A 8 -5.13 -18.77 44.33
CA THR A 8 -5.12 -19.59 43.09
C THR A 8 -5.91 -19.02 41.91
N ILE A 9 -6.19 -17.71 41.83
CA ILE A 9 -6.85 -17.13 40.63
C ILE A 9 -5.96 -16.11 39.90
N SER A 10 -4.95 -15.51 40.56
CA SER A 10 -4.06 -14.53 39.91
C SER A 10 -3.00 -15.17 38.99
N SER A 11 -2.52 -16.38 39.32
CA SER A 11 -1.37 -16.98 38.61
C SER A 11 -1.71 -17.67 37.27
N VAL A 12 -2.99 -17.95 36.98
CA VAL A 12 -3.39 -18.64 35.73
C VAL A 12 -3.49 -17.66 34.56
N ALA A 13 -3.80 -16.38 34.80
CA ALA A 13 -3.89 -15.35 33.77
C ALA A 13 -2.51 -14.93 33.22
N LEU A 14 -1.44 -15.06 34.01
CA LEU A 14 -0.08 -14.69 33.61
C LEU A 14 0.59 -15.77 32.74
N ILE A 15 0.22 -17.04 32.89
CA ILE A 15 0.77 -18.16 32.11
C ILE A 15 0.11 -18.25 30.71
N LEU A 16 -1.13 -17.77 30.54
CA LEU A 16 -1.84 -17.79 29.26
C LEU A 16 -1.31 -16.74 28.25
N LEU A 17 -0.55 -15.74 28.70
CA LEU A 17 0.07 -14.71 27.84
C LEU A 17 1.43 -15.12 27.24
N LEU A 18 2.04 -16.21 27.69
CA LEU A 18 3.38 -16.64 27.24
C LEU A 18 3.37 -17.64 26.08
N ILE A 19 2.19 -18.02 25.56
CA ILE A 19 2.04 -19.07 24.54
C ILE A 19 1.27 -18.59 23.31
N PHE A 20 1.25 -17.28 23.03
CA PHE A 20 0.84 -16.80 21.71
C PHE A 20 2.08 -16.84 20.79
N PRO A 21 2.29 -17.90 19.99
CA PRO A 21 3.27 -17.82 18.92
C PRO A 21 2.89 -16.64 18.03
N CYS A 22 3.81 -15.71 17.88
CA CYS A 22 3.70 -14.66 16.88
C CYS A 22 3.79 -15.36 15.51
N ILE A 23 2.64 -15.74 14.94
CA ILE A 23 2.59 -16.29 13.59
C ILE A 23 2.86 -15.12 12.65
N SER A 24 4.11 -14.97 12.24
CA SER A 24 4.47 -14.08 11.14
C SER A 24 3.99 -14.72 9.84
N THR A 25 2.89 -14.22 9.28
CA THR A 25 2.46 -14.60 7.93
C THR A 25 3.50 -14.12 6.92
N ALA A 26 4.03 -15.05 6.11
CA ALA A 26 4.93 -14.71 5.01
C ALA A 26 4.22 -13.78 4.01
N GLN A 27 4.87 -12.68 3.65
CA GLN A 27 4.37 -11.70 2.70
C GLN A 27 4.25 -12.34 1.31
N THR A 28 3.03 -12.41 0.77
CA THR A 28 2.78 -12.99 -0.56
C THR A 28 2.78 -11.88 -1.59
N ASN A 29 3.50 -12.08 -2.69
CA ASN A 29 3.56 -11.13 -3.79
C ASN A 29 2.99 -11.75 -5.06
N VAL A 30 2.31 -10.93 -5.85
CA VAL A 30 1.73 -11.35 -7.13
C VAL A 30 2.16 -10.41 -8.25
N LYS A 31 2.33 -10.99 -9.43
CA LYS A 31 2.67 -10.30 -10.67
C LYS A 31 1.49 -10.35 -11.62
N VAL A 32 1.16 -9.23 -12.25
CA VAL A 32 0.14 -9.19 -13.31
C VAL A 32 0.63 -9.98 -14.52
N ILE A 33 -0.20 -10.91 -15.01
CA ILE A 33 0.15 -11.81 -16.13
C ILE A 33 -0.48 -11.39 -17.47
N GLU A 34 -1.58 -10.63 -17.42
CA GLU A 34 -2.26 -10.07 -18.57
C GLU A 34 -1.68 -8.70 -18.95
N ASP A 35 -1.82 -8.28 -20.21
CA ASP A 35 -1.31 -6.99 -20.70
C ASP A 35 -1.89 -5.80 -19.92
N LYS A 36 -3.15 -5.93 -19.51
CA LYS A 36 -3.87 -4.95 -18.69
C LYS A 36 -4.72 -5.68 -17.65
N ALA A 37 -4.64 -5.24 -16.41
CA ALA A 37 -5.54 -5.63 -15.34
C ALA A 37 -6.12 -4.39 -14.67
N TYR A 38 -7.42 -4.40 -14.40
CA TYR A 38 -8.07 -3.30 -13.68
C TYR A 38 -7.99 -3.54 -12.18
N LEU A 39 -7.58 -2.52 -11.45
CA LEU A 39 -7.61 -2.46 -10.00
C LEU A 39 -8.89 -1.74 -9.59
N TYR A 40 -9.66 -2.36 -8.71
CA TYR A 40 -10.95 -1.87 -8.25
C TYR A 40 -10.86 -1.45 -6.78
N ASN A 41 -11.61 -0.43 -6.36
CA ASN A 41 -11.69 -0.05 -4.94
C ASN A 41 -12.57 -0.99 -4.09
N GLN A 42 -13.24 -1.95 -4.73
CA GLN A 42 -14.04 -3.00 -4.12
C GLN A 42 -13.87 -4.32 -4.89
N PRO A 43 -14.12 -5.49 -4.29
CA PRO A 43 -14.03 -6.79 -4.97
C PRO A 43 -15.25 -7.05 -5.88
N ASN A 44 -15.52 -6.13 -6.80
CA ASN A 44 -16.56 -6.26 -7.83
C ASN A 44 -16.16 -5.47 -9.09
N THR A 45 -16.70 -5.86 -10.24
CA THR A 45 -16.40 -5.20 -11.52
C THR A 45 -17.29 -3.99 -11.81
N SER A 46 -18.23 -3.68 -10.92
CA SER A 46 -19.20 -2.58 -11.10
C SER A 46 -18.67 -1.23 -10.63
N SER A 47 -17.47 -1.18 -10.04
CA SER A 47 -16.87 0.07 -9.60
C SER A 47 -16.47 0.95 -10.79
N SER A 48 -16.88 2.22 -10.73
CA SER A 48 -16.54 3.27 -11.70
C SER A 48 -15.10 3.77 -11.56
N LEU A 49 -14.41 3.43 -10.48
CA LEU A 49 -13.06 3.91 -10.18
C LEU A 49 -12.07 2.78 -10.38
N ASN A 50 -11.26 2.88 -11.43
CA ASN A 50 -10.24 1.90 -11.75
C ASN A 50 -8.87 2.53 -12.03
N ILE A 51 -7.83 1.82 -11.58
CA ILE A 51 -6.44 2.02 -11.99
C ILE A 51 -6.07 0.87 -12.91
N VAL A 52 -5.28 1.12 -13.95
CA VAL A 52 -4.82 0.08 -14.86
C VAL A 52 -3.42 -0.36 -14.44
N ALA A 53 -3.31 -1.59 -13.98
CA ALA A 53 -2.05 -2.29 -13.85
C ALA A 53 -1.66 -2.91 -15.19
N GLN A 54 -0.35 -3.00 -15.44
CA GLN A 54 0.23 -3.57 -16.66
C GLN A 54 0.91 -4.90 -16.35
N LYS A 55 1.07 -5.72 -17.38
CA LYS A 55 1.83 -6.98 -17.28
C LYS A 55 3.20 -6.73 -16.64
N GLY A 56 3.53 -7.53 -15.64
CA GLY A 56 4.78 -7.41 -14.92
C GLY A 56 4.74 -6.51 -13.69
N ASP A 57 3.70 -5.70 -13.49
CA ASP A 57 3.50 -4.98 -12.22
C ASP A 57 3.40 -6.02 -11.08
N ILE A 58 4.12 -5.77 -9.97
CA ILE A 58 4.17 -6.66 -8.80
C ILE A 58 3.58 -5.94 -7.60
N PHE A 59 2.66 -6.60 -6.92
CA PHE A 59 1.95 -6.10 -5.75
C PHE A 59 2.08 -7.05 -4.56
N GLU A 60 2.10 -6.46 -3.37
CA GLU A 60 1.93 -7.21 -2.13
C GLU A 60 0.45 -7.54 -1.91
N VAL A 61 0.16 -8.82 -1.67
CA VAL A 61 -1.18 -9.29 -1.28
C VAL A 61 -1.36 -9.15 0.23
N GLN A 62 -2.36 -8.36 0.61
CA GLN A 62 -2.78 -8.22 2.01
C GLN A 62 -3.78 -9.30 2.41
N LYS A 63 -4.69 -9.66 1.50
CA LYS A 63 -5.75 -10.62 1.78
C LYS A 63 -6.32 -11.22 0.50
N THR A 64 -6.58 -12.52 0.50
CA THR A 64 -7.33 -13.20 -0.55
C THR A 64 -8.80 -13.32 -0.14
N GLN A 65 -9.72 -12.96 -1.03
CA GLN A 65 -11.17 -13.05 -0.81
C GLN A 65 -11.85 -13.63 -2.06
N LYS A 66 -12.14 -14.93 -2.05
CA LYS A 66 -12.70 -15.65 -3.21
C LYS A 66 -11.81 -15.43 -4.45
N ASP A 67 -12.36 -14.78 -5.48
CA ASP A 67 -11.70 -14.50 -6.76
C ASP A 67 -10.91 -13.19 -6.77
N TRP A 68 -10.75 -12.54 -5.61
CA TRP A 68 -10.12 -11.23 -5.50
C TRP A 68 -8.90 -11.26 -4.58
N LEU A 69 -7.86 -10.56 -5.00
CA LEU A 69 -6.69 -10.27 -4.20
C LEU A 69 -6.77 -8.81 -3.77
N GLN A 70 -6.81 -8.59 -2.46
CA GLN A 70 -6.67 -7.26 -1.88
C GLN A 70 -5.18 -6.91 -1.83
N ILE A 71 -4.82 -5.79 -2.43
CA ILE A 71 -3.48 -5.23 -2.47
C ILE A 71 -3.50 -3.81 -1.89
N ASN A 72 -2.36 -3.33 -1.41
CA ASN A 72 -2.18 -1.94 -1.03
C ASN A 72 -1.33 -1.24 -2.09
N LEU A 73 -1.75 -0.03 -2.46
CA LEU A 73 -0.92 0.92 -3.19
C LEU A 73 -0.38 1.98 -2.21
N PHE A 74 0.11 3.10 -2.75
CA PHE A 74 0.92 4.08 -2.02
C PHE A 74 0.08 4.98 -1.12
N SER A 75 -1.16 5.29 -1.50
CA SER A 75 -2.08 6.12 -0.73
C SER A 75 -2.64 5.43 0.53
N GLY A 76 -2.36 4.14 0.70
CA GLY A 76 -2.99 3.27 1.71
C GLY A 76 -4.43 2.87 1.37
N THR A 77 -4.95 3.30 0.22
CA THR A 77 -6.24 2.84 -0.29
C THR A 77 -6.16 1.34 -0.63
N LYS A 78 -7.22 0.61 -0.27
CA LYS A 78 -7.34 -0.81 -0.62
C LYS A 78 -7.76 -0.95 -2.06
N TRP A 79 -7.00 -1.75 -2.80
CA TRP A 79 -7.29 -2.08 -4.19
C TRP A 79 -7.49 -3.57 -4.33
N TYR A 80 -8.26 -3.96 -5.35
CA TYR A 80 -8.62 -5.35 -5.62
C TYR A 80 -8.31 -5.67 -7.07
N ILE A 81 -7.59 -6.78 -7.28
CA ILE A 81 -7.35 -7.36 -8.60
C ILE A 81 -7.95 -8.75 -8.64
N LYS A 82 -8.46 -9.18 -9.80
CA LYS A 82 -8.94 -10.56 -9.95
C LYS A 82 -7.76 -11.53 -9.83
N ASN A 83 -7.94 -12.58 -9.04
CA ASN A 83 -6.94 -13.62 -8.84
C ASN A 83 -6.51 -14.28 -10.16
N SER A 84 -7.44 -14.43 -11.12
CA SER A 84 -7.14 -14.99 -12.44
C SER A 84 -6.19 -14.14 -13.30
N GLN A 85 -5.98 -12.86 -12.96
CA GLN A 85 -5.12 -11.92 -13.70
C GLN A 85 -3.72 -11.77 -13.09
N ALA A 86 -3.43 -12.54 -12.03
CA ALA A 86 -2.25 -12.41 -11.21
C ALA A 86 -1.63 -13.79 -10.93
N GLY A 87 -0.30 -13.87 -11.00
CA GLY A 87 0.47 -15.07 -10.65
C GLY A 87 1.38 -14.80 -9.45
N VAL A 88 1.48 -15.75 -8.52
CA VAL A 88 2.39 -15.65 -7.37
C VAL A 88 3.84 -15.54 -7.85
N VAL A 89 4.62 -14.66 -7.22
CA VAL A 89 6.04 -14.47 -7.50
C VAL A 89 6.86 -14.50 -6.21
N ASN A 90 7.94 -15.28 -6.23
CA ASN A 90 8.84 -15.44 -5.08
C ASN A 90 10.10 -14.58 -5.18
N ASN A 91 10.49 -14.17 -6.39
CA ASN A 91 11.67 -13.33 -6.62
C ASN A 91 11.22 -11.94 -7.07
N ILE A 92 11.32 -10.98 -6.16
CA ILE A 92 10.92 -9.60 -6.38
C ILE A 92 12.18 -8.80 -6.69
N PRO A 93 12.22 -8.04 -7.81
CA PRO A 93 13.33 -7.12 -8.06
C PRO A 93 13.59 -6.23 -6.86
N GLY A 94 14.86 -6.09 -6.48
CA GLY A 94 15.26 -5.24 -5.36
C GLY A 94 14.95 -3.76 -5.62
N TYR A 95 14.78 -3.00 -4.55
CA TYR A 95 14.73 -1.54 -4.65
C TYR A 95 16.10 -1.00 -5.10
N PRO A 96 16.16 0.10 -5.89
CA PRO A 96 17.44 0.64 -6.35
C PRO A 96 18.40 0.93 -5.19
N SER A 97 19.62 0.40 -5.29
CA SER A 97 20.68 0.64 -4.30
C SER A 97 21.42 1.95 -4.54
N ASP A 98 21.49 2.40 -5.80
CA ASP A 98 22.13 3.66 -6.21
C ASP A 98 21.38 4.88 -5.64
N PRO A 99 22.04 5.72 -4.81
CA PRO A 99 21.40 6.89 -4.22
C PRO A 99 20.83 7.87 -5.25
N SER A 100 21.54 8.12 -6.37
CA SER A 100 21.06 9.06 -7.39
C SER A 100 19.76 8.60 -8.03
N THR A 101 19.63 7.30 -8.29
CA THR A 101 18.41 6.69 -8.79
C THR A 101 17.28 6.82 -7.77
N ARG A 102 17.55 6.58 -6.48
CA ARG A 102 16.54 6.77 -5.42
C ARG A 102 16.07 8.23 -5.35
N ASP A 103 16.99 9.19 -5.40
CA ASP A 103 16.65 10.62 -5.34
C ASP A 103 15.75 11.03 -6.52
N LYS A 104 16.03 10.52 -7.73
CA LYS A 104 15.19 10.73 -8.91
C LYS A 104 13.80 10.13 -8.73
N VAL A 105 13.71 8.89 -8.25
CA VAL A 105 12.43 8.23 -7.97
C VAL A 105 11.61 9.04 -6.96
N CYS A 106 12.26 9.52 -5.91
CA CYS A 106 11.61 10.29 -4.85
C CYS A 106 11.16 11.68 -5.33
N MET A 107 11.92 12.32 -6.22
CA MET A 107 11.53 13.57 -6.88
C MET A 107 10.28 13.37 -7.77
N GLU A 108 10.27 12.35 -8.61
CA GLU A 108 9.13 12.06 -9.48
C GLU A 108 7.89 11.59 -8.68
N ALA A 109 8.09 10.90 -7.55
CA ALA A 109 7.01 10.52 -6.65
C ALA A 109 6.34 11.75 -6.00
N LYS A 110 7.12 12.76 -5.61
CA LYS A 110 6.60 14.03 -5.10
C LYS A 110 5.83 14.79 -6.17
N LYS A 111 6.37 14.86 -7.39
CA LYS A 111 5.69 15.46 -8.53
C LYS A 111 4.34 14.77 -8.81
N ALA A 112 4.30 13.44 -8.77
CA ALA A 112 3.05 12.68 -8.90
C ALA A 112 2.03 13.04 -7.82
N GLN A 113 2.47 13.27 -6.58
CA GLN A 113 1.60 13.74 -5.49
C GLN A 113 1.07 15.16 -5.74
N GLU A 114 1.95 16.10 -6.10
CA GLU A 114 1.58 17.49 -6.38
C GLU A 114 0.58 17.58 -7.55
N GLU A 115 0.82 16.82 -8.63
CA GLU A 115 -0.09 16.74 -9.77
C GLU A 115 -1.44 16.13 -9.39
N ALA A 116 -1.45 15.09 -8.56
CA ALA A 116 -2.68 14.49 -8.02
C ALA A 116 -3.48 15.50 -7.18
N SER A 117 -2.81 16.23 -6.29
CA SER A 117 -3.43 17.23 -5.42
C SER A 117 -4.03 18.39 -6.21
N LYS A 118 -3.24 18.96 -7.14
CA LYS A 118 -3.69 20.05 -8.03
C LYS A 118 -4.90 19.64 -8.87
N LYS A 119 -4.87 18.42 -9.44
CA LYS A 119 -5.98 17.92 -10.24
C LYS A 119 -7.23 17.67 -9.40
N ALA A 120 -7.09 17.10 -8.20
CA ALA A 120 -8.21 16.90 -7.29
C ALA A 120 -8.86 18.22 -6.86
N MET A 121 -8.07 19.23 -6.50
CA MET A 121 -8.55 20.58 -6.22
C MET A 121 -9.32 21.19 -7.40
N SER A 122 -8.81 21.00 -8.62
CA SER A 122 -9.46 21.49 -9.83
C SER A 122 -10.78 20.78 -10.12
N ASP A 123 -10.88 19.48 -9.88
CA ASP A 123 -12.06 18.68 -10.20
C ASP A 123 -13.17 18.83 -9.15
N TYR A 124 -12.79 19.04 -7.89
CA TYR A 124 -13.70 19.12 -6.74
C TYR A 124 -13.43 20.37 -5.88
N PRO A 125 -13.54 21.60 -6.43
CA PRO A 125 -13.12 22.82 -5.74
C PRO A 125 -13.91 23.15 -4.47
N ASN A 126 -15.13 22.63 -4.33
CA ASN A 126 -16.03 22.91 -3.21
C ASN A 126 -16.45 21.64 -2.44
N ASP A 127 -15.85 20.49 -2.74
CA ASP A 127 -16.18 19.22 -2.09
C ASP A 127 -14.90 18.58 -1.56
N ILE A 128 -14.53 18.97 -0.33
CA ILE A 128 -13.29 18.54 0.34
C ILE A 128 -13.25 17.00 0.49
N SER A 129 -14.39 16.36 0.71
CA SER A 129 -14.47 14.91 0.86
C SER A 129 -14.18 14.20 -0.46
N GLN A 130 -14.81 14.65 -1.55
CA GLN A 130 -14.54 14.09 -2.88
C GLN A 130 -13.13 14.44 -3.36
N GLN A 131 -12.63 15.64 -3.06
CA GLN A 131 -11.26 16.05 -3.34
C GLN A 131 -10.25 15.08 -2.70
N ALA A 132 -10.37 14.81 -1.40
CA ALA A 132 -9.43 13.93 -0.70
C ALA A 132 -9.48 12.48 -1.20
N ILE A 133 -10.66 11.98 -1.59
CA ILE A 133 -10.80 10.65 -2.20
C ILE A 133 -10.16 10.63 -3.58
N HIS A 134 -10.42 11.66 -4.39
CA HIS A 134 -9.90 11.74 -5.74
C HIS A 134 -8.39 11.88 -5.78
N GLU A 135 -7.82 12.70 -4.90
CA GLU A 135 -6.38 12.88 -4.73
C GLU A 135 -5.67 11.54 -4.46
N LYS A 136 -6.20 10.71 -3.55
CA LYS A 136 -5.62 9.39 -3.26
C LYS A 136 -5.60 8.48 -4.48
N ILE A 137 -6.67 8.48 -5.27
CA ILE A 137 -6.79 7.67 -6.48
C ILE A 137 -5.81 8.15 -7.54
N LEU A 138 -5.72 9.46 -7.75
CA LEU A 138 -4.79 10.05 -8.70
C LEU A 138 -3.34 9.82 -8.29
N PHE A 139 -3.04 9.95 -6.99
CA PHE A 139 -1.70 9.67 -6.47
C PHE A 139 -1.31 8.21 -6.71
N ASP A 140 -2.20 7.27 -6.42
CA ASP A 140 -1.96 5.85 -6.70
C ASP A 140 -1.72 5.58 -8.19
N LYS A 141 -2.51 6.22 -9.06
CA LYS A 141 -2.39 6.09 -10.51
C LYS A 141 -1.05 6.65 -11.01
N TYR A 142 -0.75 7.90 -10.69
CA TYR A 142 0.43 8.60 -11.20
C TYR A 142 1.71 7.98 -10.65
N LEU A 143 1.74 7.63 -9.36
CA LEU A 143 2.92 7.00 -8.79
C LEU A 143 3.15 5.59 -9.35
N LEU A 144 2.09 4.82 -9.64
CA LEU A 144 2.23 3.52 -10.30
C LEU A 144 2.87 3.65 -11.69
N GLU A 145 2.46 4.65 -12.47
CA GLU A 145 3.05 4.96 -13.77
C GLU A 145 4.52 5.38 -13.65
N THR A 146 4.83 6.25 -12.67
CA THR A 146 6.20 6.68 -12.37
C THR A 146 7.10 5.50 -12.02
N ILE A 147 6.78 4.68 -11.03
CA ILE A 147 7.70 3.61 -10.61
C ILE A 147 7.91 2.55 -11.68
N ARG A 148 6.92 2.38 -12.58
CA ARG A 148 7.05 1.50 -13.73
C ARG A 148 8.14 1.99 -14.69
N SER A 149 8.27 3.29 -14.92
CA SER A 149 9.36 3.82 -15.76
C SER A 149 10.75 3.60 -15.17
N PHE A 150 10.85 3.38 -13.86
CA PHE A 150 12.08 3.01 -13.17
C PHE A 150 12.27 1.49 -12.99
N GLY A 151 11.31 0.67 -13.43
CA GLY A 151 11.35 -0.79 -13.23
C GLY A 151 11.23 -1.21 -11.77
N ILE A 152 10.59 -0.39 -10.92
CA ILE A 152 10.46 -0.64 -9.48
C ILE A 152 9.10 -1.28 -9.20
N PRO A 153 9.06 -2.46 -8.55
CA PRO A 153 7.83 -3.07 -8.08
C PRO A 153 7.01 -2.20 -7.13
N ALA A 154 5.69 -2.17 -7.29
CA ALA A 154 4.77 -1.49 -6.36
C ALA A 154 4.76 -2.13 -4.96
N SER A 155 5.23 -3.37 -4.82
CA SER A 155 5.46 -4.04 -3.54
C SER A 155 6.49 -3.33 -2.64
N HIS A 156 7.27 -2.38 -3.15
CA HIS A 156 8.15 -1.50 -2.35
C HIS A 156 7.43 -0.24 -1.82
N ASN A 157 6.12 -0.30 -1.61
CA ASN A 157 5.27 0.85 -1.26
C ASN A 157 5.80 1.66 -0.07
N SER A 158 6.32 1.03 0.97
CA SER A 158 6.78 1.69 2.19
C SER A 158 7.96 2.62 1.92
N LYS A 159 8.90 2.20 1.07
CA LYS A 159 10.06 3.01 0.66
C LYS A 159 9.69 4.19 -0.21
N LEU A 160 8.69 4.00 -1.07
CA LEU A 160 8.18 5.06 -1.93
C LEU A 160 7.43 6.12 -1.12
N VAL A 161 6.62 5.69 -0.14
CA VAL A 161 5.84 6.57 0.74
C VAL A 161 6.73 7.32 1.72
N GLU A 162 7.77 6.68 2.26
CA GLU A 162 8.79 7.30 3.14
C GLU A 162 9.38 8.55 2.46
N CYS A 163 9.81 8.43 1.21
CA CYS A 163 10.35 9.55 0.43
C CYS A 163 9.40 10.73 0.23
N VAL A 164 8.11 10.44 0.03
CA VAL A 164 7.08 11.46 -0.17
C VAL A 164 6.82 12.21 1.13
N ASN A 165 6.72 11.48 2.25
CA ASN A 165 6.44 12.06 3.57
C ASN A 165 7.64 12.82 4.17
N ASP A 166 8.87 12.37 3.94
CA ASP A 166 10.08 13.04 4.47
C ASP A 166 10.29 14.44 3.88
N GLY A 167 9.78 14.69 2.67
CA GLY A 167 9.78 16.03 2.07
C GLY A 167 8.90 17.04 2.83
N ILE A 168 7.78 16.59 3.39
CA ILE A 168 6.83 17.45 4.10
C ILE A 168 7.47 17.98 5.40
N PHE A 169 8.22 17.14 6.11
CA PHE A 169 8.87 17.54 7.37
C PHE A 169 10.03 18.53 7.19
N HIS A 170 10.70 18.53 6.04
CA HIS A 170 11.76 19.51 5.76
C HIS A 170 11.20 20.88 5.35
N ILE A 171 10.07 20.95 4.64
CA ILE A 171 9.42 22.21 4.28
C ILE A 171 8.88 22.92 5.53
N LEU A 172 8.26 22.18 6.46
CA LEU A 172 7.74 22.75 7.71
C LEU A 172 8.83 23.27 8.66
N LYS A 173 10.10 22.92 8.45
CA LYS A 173 11.24 23.44 9.23
C LYS A 173 11.89 24.69 8.65
N ILE A 174 11.57 25.07 7.40
CA ILE A 174 12.14 26.28 6.78
C ILE A 174 11.27 27.51 7.10
N ASP A 175 10.00 27.30 7.48
CA ASP A 175 9.05 28.35 7.82
C ASP A 175 8.79 28.52 9.33
N SER A 176 9.68 28.01 10.20
CA SER A 176 9.64 28.20 11.67
C SER A 176 10.97 28.69 12.22
#